data_AF-A0AAJ1WUW0-F1
#
_entry.id   AF-A0AAJ1WUW0-F1
#
_cell.length_a   1.000
_cell.length_b   1.000
_cell.length_c   1.000
_cell.angle_alpha   90.00
_cell.angle_beta   90.00
_cell.angle_gamma   90.00
#
_symmetry.space_group_name_H-M   'P 1'
#
loop_
_entity.id
_entity.type
_entity.pdbx_description
1 polymer ?
#
loop_
_entity_poly.entity_id
_entity_poly.type
_entity_poly.pdbx_seq_one_letter_code
_entity_poly.pdbx_strand_id
1 'polypeptide(L)'
;MLLAAVLFVVGVLIGWSYTMLVMIATSILIMVGALILFAFGPGLDLLHVLIVLGYLTAHQAGYLLGAYCSGLYADKRNGPSPLP
;
A
#
# COMPACT_ATOMS: atom_id res chain seq x y z
N MET A 1 -4.76 -0.76 14.76
CA MET A 1 -5.25 0.47 14.09
C MET A 1 -4.10 1.34 13.59
N LEU A 2 -3.16 1.77 14.46
CA LEU A 2 -2.00 2.57 14.04
C LEU A 2 -1.20 1.94 12.89
N LEU A 3 -0.89 0.65 12.98
CA LEU A 3 -0.11 -0.04 11.94
C LEU A 3 -0.81 -0.02 10.57
N ALA A 4 -2.13 -0.17 10.52
CA ALA A 4 -2.89 -0.07 9.27
C ALA A 4 -2.78 1.34 8.67
N ALA A 5 -2.86 2.39 9.50
CA ALA A 5 -2.68 3.77 9.04
C ALA A 5 -1.26 4.02 8.50
N VAL A 6 -0.24 3.48 9.16
CA VAL A 6 1.15 3.56 8.69
C VAL A 6 1.29 2.85 7.34
N LEU A 7 0.77 1.62 7.22
CA LEU A 7 0.82 0.85 5.98
C LEU A 7 0.06 1.54 4.85
N PHE A 8 -1.05 2.21 5.16
CA PHE A 8 -1.76 3.05 4.20
C PHE A 8 -0.87 4.20 3.70
N VAL A 9 -0.23 4.96 4.59
CA VAL A 9 0.68 6.06 4.21
C VAL A 9 1.85 5.54 3.37
N VAL A 10 2.44 4.40 3.75
CA VAL A 10 3.49 3.73 2.95
C VAL A 10 2.96 3.39 1.56
N GLY A 11 1.75 2.82 1.48
CA GLY A 11 1.05 2.58 0.23
C GLY A 11 0.95 3.85 -0.62
N VAL A 12 0.48 4.96 -0.05
CA VAL A 12 0.36 6.26 -0.76
C VAL A 12 1.69 6.71 -1.33
N LEU A 13 2.77 6.63 -0.54
CA LEU A 13 4.11 7.01 -1.00
C LEU A 13 4.61 6.11 -2.14
N ILE A 14 4.33 4.80 -2.06
CA ILE A 14 4.64 3.85 -3.12
C ILE A 14 3.86 4.19 -4.39
N GLY A 15 2.54 4.38 -4.29
CA GLY A 15 1.69 4.73 -5.43
C GLY A 15 2.10 6.05 -6.09
N TRP A 16 2.63 6.99 -5.30
CA TRP A 16 3.10 8.26 -5.83
C TRP A 16 4.37 8.11 -6.66
N SER A 17 5.33 7.31 -6.19
CA SER A 17 6.73 7.39 -6.62
C SER A 17 7.28 6.13 -7.29
N TYR A 18 6.59 4.99 -7.15
CA TYR A 18 7.08 3.68 -7.55
C TYR A 18 6.07 2.92 -8.41
N THR A 19 6.53 1.83 -9.00
CA THR A 19 5.71 0.98 -9.88
C THR A 19 4.92 -0.06 -9.08
N MET A 20 3.95 -0.69 -9.75
CA MET A 20 3.17 -1.80 -9.21
C MET A 20 4.04 -2.97 -8.71
N LEU A 21 5.22 -3.20 -9.30
CA LEU A 21 6.13 -4.26 -8.86
C LEU A 21 6.61 -4.03 -7.41
N VAL A 22 6.87 -2.77 -7.03
CA VAL A 22 7.27 -2.43 -5.66
C VAL A 22 6.12 -2.69 -4.69
N MET A 23 4.89 -2.35 -5.08
CA MET A 23 3.69 -2.64 -4.29
C MET A 23 3.49 -4.13 -4.04
N ILE A 24 3.70 -4.97 -5.07
CA ILE A 24 3.60 -6.43 -4.93
C ILE A 24 4.69 -6.93 -3.97
N ALA A 25 5.94 -6.51 -4.16
CA ALA A 25 7.06 -6.92 -3.33
C ALA A 25 6.87 -6.55 -1.84
N THR A 26 6.43 -5.32 -1.55
CA THR A 26 6.18 -4.90 -0.17
C THR A 26 4.95 -5.58 0.44
N SER A 27 3.93 -5.89 -0.36
CA SER A 27 2.77 -6.67 0.11
C SER A 27 3.16 -8.12 0.46
N ILE A 28 4.01 -8.75 -0.35
CA ILE A 28 4.60 -10.07 -0.02
C ILE A 28 5.41 -9.97 1.27
N LEU A 29 6.22 -8.93 1.43
CA LEU A 29 7.01 -8.72 2.64
C LEU A 29 6.14 -8.58 3.90
N ILE A 30 5.03 -7.83 3.81
CA ILE A 30 4.05 -7.71 4.91
C ILE A 30 3.45 -9.08 5.26
N MET A 31 3.05 -9.85 4.24
CA MET A 31 2.47 -11.18 4.44
C MET A 31 3.47 -12.14 5.08
N VAL A 32 4.69 -12.23 4.54
CA VAL A 32 5.76 -13.09 5.07
C VAL A 32 6.15 -12.67 6.49
N GLY A 33 6.31 -11.38 6.73
CA GLY A 33 6.61 -10.85 8.06
C GLY A 33 5.54 -11.21 9.08
N ALA A 34 4.27 -11.10 8.70
CA ALA A 34 3.15 -11.51 9.55
C ALA A 34 3.13 -13.02 9.81
N LEU A 35 3.34 -13.85 8.78
CA LEU A 35 3.40 -15.30 8.93
C LEU A 35 4.52 -15.73 9.87
N ILE A 36 5.70 -15.13 9.75
CA ILE A 36 6.82 -15.40 10.67
C ILE A 36 6.46 -14.98 12.09
N LEU A 37 5.92 -13.77 12.27
CA LEU A 37 5.52 -13.25 13.59
C LEU A 37 4.51 -14.16 14.28
N PHE A 38 3.51 -14.66 13.56
CA PHE A 38 2.48 -15.53 14.13
C PHE A 38 2.93 -16.97 14.29
N ALA A 39 3.79 -17.49 13.41
CA ALA A 39 4.35 -18.83 13.53
C ALA A 39 5.25 -18.98 14.76
N PHE A 40 6.01 -17.94 15.12
CA PHE A 40 6.93 -17.95 16.29
C PHE A 40 6.40 -17.20 17.51
N GLY A 41 5.18 -16.68 17.44
CA GLY A 41 4.57 -15.88 18.50
C GLY A 41 3.29 -16.54 19.06
N PRO A 42 2.15 -15.84 19.03
CA PRO A 42 0.91 -16.32 19.65
C PRO A 42 0.20 -17.44 18.88
N GLY A 43 0.75 -17.89 17.75
CA GLY A 43 0.08 -18.81 16.83
C GLY A 43 -0.78 -18.09 15.78
N LEU A 44 -1.33 -18.86 14.84
CA LEU A 44 -2.13 -18.35 13.72
C LEU A 44 -3.58 -18.78 13.90
N ASP A 45 -4.45 -17.79 14.09
CA ASP A 45 -5.91 -17.95 14.24
C ASP A 45 -6.62 -17.03 13.24
N LEU A 46 -7.91 -17.26 13.00
CA LEU A 46 -8.77 -16.47 12.14
C LEU A 46 -8.67 -14.97 12.44
N LEU A 47 -8.63 -14.57 13.71
CA LEU A 47 -8.49 -13.15 14.07
C LEU A 47 -7.17 -12.57 13.55
N HIS A 48 -6.06 -13.30 13.66
CA HIS A 48 -4.77 -12.89 13.12
C HIS A 48 -4.79 -12.81 11.60
N VAL A 49 -5.42 -13.76 10.93
CA VAL A 49 -5.59 -13.74 9.46
C VAL A 49 -6.37 -12.49 9.03
N LEU A 50 -7.46 -12.15 9.71
CA LEU A 50 -8.25 -10.96 9.43
C LEU A 50 -7.46 -9.66 9.66
N ILE A 51 -6.62 -9.62 10.69
CA ILE A 51 -5.71 -8.48 10.94
C ILE A 51 -4.72 -8.30 9.78
N VAL A 52 -4.08 -9.38 9.33
CA VAL A 52 -3.14 -9.33 8.19
C VAL A 52 -3.86 -8.89 6.92
N LEU A 53 -5.07 -9.40 6.70
CA LEU A 53 -5.89 -8.98 5.57
C LEU A 53 -6.17 -7.47 5.63
N GLY A 54 -6.56 -6.94 6.80
CA GLY A 54 -6.77 -5.51 7.00
C GLY A 54 -5.51 -4.67 6.76
N TYR A 55 -4.33 -5.17 7.15
CA TYR A 55 -3.05 -4.52 6.88
C TYR A 55 -2.70 -4.49 5.38
N LEU A 56 -2.91 -5.61 4.68
CA LEU A 56 -2.74 -5.68 3.23
C LEU A 56 -3.71 -4.75 2.52
N THR A 57 -5.00 -4.75 2.89
CA THR A 57 -6.00 -3.86 2.30
C THR A 57 -5.65 -2.40 2.52
N ALA A 58 -5.21 -2.01 3.71
CA ALA A 58 -4.79 -0.64 3.98
C ALA A 58 -3.60 -0.23 3.10
N HIS A 59 -2.58 -1.08 2.99
CA HIS A 59 -1.42 -0.85 2.13
C HIS A 59 -1.81 -0.70 0.65
N GLN A 60 -2.68 -1.59 0.14
CA GLN A 60 -3.14 -1.55 -1.25
C GLN A 60 -4.05 -0.36 -1.54
N ALA A 61 -4.93 0.02 -0.61
CA ALA A 61 -5.78 1.20 -0.72
C ALA A 61 -4.95 2.49 -0.77
N GLY A 62 -3.90 2.57 0.05
CA GLY A 62 -2.96 3.68 0.01
C GLY A 62 -2.27 3.78 -1.35
N TYR A 63 -1.77 2.66 -1.88
CA TYR A 63 -1.16 2.62 -3.21
C TYR A 63 -2.08 3.14 -4.31
N LEU A 64 -3.34 2.69 -4.32
CA LEU A 64 -4.32 3.15 -5.31
C LEU A 64 -4.55 4.66 -5.22
N LEU A 65 -4.68 5.21 -4.00
CA LEU A 65 -4.82 6.65 -3.80
C LEU A 65 -3.59 7.42 -4.29
N GLY A 66 -2.39 6.97 -3.91
CA GLY A 66 -1.13 7.60 -4.33
C GLY A 66 -0.95 7.61 -5.84
N ALA A 67 -1.22 6.47 -6.49
CA ALA A 67 -1.13 6.33 -7.94
C ALA A 67 -2.15 7.21 -8.67
N TYR A 68 -3.39 7.27 -8.15
CA TYR A 68 -4.42 8.15 -8.68
C TYR A 68 -4.01 9.63 -8.62
N CYS A 69 -3.52 10.09 -7.47
CA CYS A 69 -3.06 11.46 -7.30
C CYS A 69 -1.86 11.80 -8.19
N SER A 70 -0.91 10.87 -8.33
CA SER A 70 0.26 11.03 -9.19
C SER A 70 -0.14 11.16 -10.67
N GLY A 71 -1.05 10.31 -11.13
CA GLY A 71 -1.62 10.40 -12.49
C GLY A 71 -2.32 11.73 -12.75
N LEU A 72 -3.16 12.18 -11.82
CA LEU A 72 -3.81 13.50 -11.90
C LEU A 72 -2.81 14.66 -11.97
N TYR A 73 -1.73 14.59 -11.20
CA TYR A 73 -0.71 15.64 -11.19
C TYR A 73 0.09 15.66 -12.49
N ALA A 74 0.44 14.48 -13.02
CA ALA A 74 1.12 14.34 -14.31
C ALA A 74 0.25 14.87 -15.46
N ASP A 75 -1.05 14.56 -15.47
CA ASP A 75 -2.00 15.05 -16.47
C ASP A 75 -2.11 16.58 -16.45
N LYS A 76 -2.30 17.18 -15.26
CA LYS A 76 -2.32 18.64 -15.11
C LYS A 76 -1.03 19.32 -15.55
N ARG A 77 0.12 18.70 -15.33
CA ARG A 77 1.43 19.24 -15.75
C ARG A 77 1.61 19.20 -17.26
N ASN A 78 1.09 18.17 -17.92
CA ASN A 78 1.30 17.90 -19.33
C ASN A 78 0.12 18.34 -20.22
N GLY A 79 -0.95 18.89 -19.63
CA GLY A 79 -2.09 19.42 -20.35
C GLY A 79 -1.69 20.55 -21.31
N PRO A 80 -2.41 20.71 -22.44
CA PRO A 80 -2.10 21.74 -23.43
C PRO A 80 -2.14 23.11 -22.77
N SER A 81 -1.05 23.87 -22.90
CA SER A 81 -0.98 25.25 -22.46
C SER A 81 -2.08 26.06 -23.16
N PRO A 82 -2.89 26.84 -22.43
CA PRO A 82 -4.02 27.59 -22.99
C PRO A 82 -3.59 28.81 -23.84
N LEU A 83 -2.31 28.89 -24.20
CA LEU A 83 -1.75 30.01 -24.96
C LEU A 83 -1.54 29.56 -26.41
N PRO A 84 -2.01 30.35 -27.40
CA PRO A 84 -1.87 30.07 -28.82
C PRO A 84 -0.42 30.14 -29.32
#